data_AF-A0A0S9MSE9-F1
#
_entry.id   AF-A0A0S9MSE9-F1
#
_cell.length_a   1.000
_cell.length_b   1.000
_cell.length_c   1.000
_cell.angle_alpha   90.00
_cell.angle_beta   90.00
_cell.angle_gamma   90.00
#
_symmetry.space_group_name_H-M   'P 1'
#
loop_
_entity.id
_entity.type
_entity.pdbx_description
1 polymer ?
#
loop_
_entity_poly.entity_id
_entity_poly.type
_entity_poly.pdbx_seq_one_letter_code
_entity_poly.pdbx_strand_id
1 'polypeptide(L)'
;MNDAPRVPPRYVPVLTEVVGAAARVEPVPVAVPAPAPVVAGAPVPARAPVAALPSAEALEDQLLHRVMQRVDVALEQQLHDAVASMVLQHTHALVPRLREEIEFVVRQAVAEAVAAELAQRPPA
;
A
#
# COMPACT_ATOMS: atom_id res chain seq x y z
N MET A 1 -4.92 -33.24 42.62
CA MET A 1 -5.32 -31.84 42.88
C MET A 1 -4.96 -31.04 41.63
N ASN A 2 -5.97 -30.59 40.88
CA ASN A 2 -5.96 -29.72 39.69
C ASN A 2 -5.11 -30.10 38.47
N ASP A 3 -5.71 -30.94 37.62
CA ASP A 3 -5.51 -30.97 36.18
C ASP A 3 -6.21 -29.74 35.57
N ALA A 4 -5.45 -28.68 35.28
CA ALA A 4 -6.00 -27.47 34.67
C ALA A 4 -6.04 -27.66 33.15
N PRO A 5 -7.21 -27.63 32.48
CA PRO A 5 -7.27 -27.71 31.04
C PRO A 5 -6.61 -26.46 30.45
N ARG A 6 -5.55 -26.65 29.64
CA ARG A 6 -4.90 -25.56 28.91
C ARG A 6 -5.86 -25.05 27.84
N VAL A 7 -6.62 -24.03 28.18
CA VAL A 7 -7.52 -23.33 27.27
C VAL A 7 -6.67 -22.65 26.19
N PRO A 8 -6.85 -22.96 24.90
CA PRO A 8 -6.12 -22.27 23.83
C PRO A 8 -6.57 -20.80 23.77
N PRO A 9 -5.65 -19.85 23.53
CA PRO A 9 -6.02 -18.44 23.41
C PRO A 9 -7.02 -18.23 22.27
N ARG A 10 -8.17 -17.66 22.62
CA ARG A 10 -9.34 -17.45 21.74
C ARG A 10 -9.30 -16.17 20.90
N TYR A 11 -8.15 -15.51 20.76
CA TYR A 11 -8.09 -14.26 20.03
C TYR A 11 -6.80 -14.18 19.21
N VAL A 12 -6.86 -14.79 18.03
CA VAL A 12 -6.02 -14.35 16.91
C VAL A 12 -6.89 -13.39 16.11
N PRO A 13 -6.68 -12.06 16.19
CA PRO A 13 -7.35 -11.15 15.28
C PRO A 13 -6.87 -11.50 13.86
N VAL A 14 -7.81 -11.92 13.02
CA VAL A 14 -7.59 -12.02 11.58
C VAL A 14 -7.42 -10.60 11.05
N LEU A 15 -6.38 -10.38 10.25
CA LEU A 15 -6.17 -9.13 9.53
C LEU A 15 -7.22 -9.04 8.42
N THR A 16 -8.47 -8.75 8.79
CA THR A 16 -9.53 -8.43 7.84
C THR A 16 -9.39 -6.98 7.41
N GLU A 17 -9.40 -6.83 6.09
CA GLU A 17 -9.74 -5.65 5.28
C GLU A 17 -8.86 -4.39 5.40
N VAL A 18 -8.07 -4.15 4.35
CA VAL A 18 -7.72 -2.79 3.96
C VAL A 18 -8.98 -2.16 3.36
N VAL A 19 -9.59 -1.24 4.11
CA VAL A 19 -10.74 -0.44 3.68
C VAL A 19 -10.36 0.35 2.43
N GLY A 20 -10.97 0.00 1.31
CA GLY A 20 -11.05 0.90 0.16
C GLY A 20 -12.04 2.03 0.48
N ALA A 21 -11.53 3.21 0.82
CA ALA A 21 -12.37 4.41 0.95
C ALA A 21 -11.58 5.69 0.72
N ALA A 22 -11.64 6.20 -0.51
CA ALA A 22 -11.75 7.65 -0.77
C ALA A 22 -12.33 7.89 -2.16
N ALA A 23 -13.54 7.37 -2.41
CA ALA A 23 -14.44 8.04 -3.35
C ALA A 23 -14.84 9.37 -2.68
N ARG A 24 -14.11 10.45 -3.00
CA ARG A 24 -14.50 11.79 -2.59
C ARG A 24 -15.46 12.35 -3.64
N VAL A 25 -16.74 12.24 -3.29
CA VAL A 25 -17.85 12.97 -3.88
C VAL A 25 -17.64 14.46 -3.64
N GLU A 26 -17.70 15.29 -4.69
CA GLU A 26 -18.09 16.69 -4.56
C GLU A 26 -19.41 16.91 -5.32
N PRO A 27 -20.51 17.25 -4.62
CA PRO A 27 -21.69 17.82 -5.22
C PRO A 27 -21.65 19.35 -5.01
N VAL A 28 -21.64 20.14 -6.09
CA VAL A 28 -21.89 21.58 -5.98
C VAL A 28 -22.99 22.01 -6.92
N PRO A 29 -24.24 22.15 -6.43
CA PRO A 29 -25.18 23.05 -7.04
C PRO A 29 -25.83 23.95 -5.98
N VAL A 30 -25.40 25.21 -5.90
CA VAL A 30 -26.28 26.31 -5.45
C VAL A 30 -25.89 27.58 -6.21
N ALA A 31 -26.61 27.86 -7.30
CA ALA A 31 -26.61 29.17 -7.93
C ALA A 31 -27.58 30.08 -7.16
N VAL A 32 -27.07 31.15 -6.56
CA VAL A 32 -27.89 32.23 -5.98
C VAL A 32 -28.19 33.25 -7.09
N PRO A 33 -29.45 33.61 -7.39
CA PRO A 33 -29.75 34.62 -8.40
C PRO A 33 -29.94 36.00 -7.77
N ALA A 34 -29.37 37.04 -8.40
CA ALA A 34 -29.93 38.41 -8.59
C ALA A 34 -28.83 39.50 -8.73
N PRO A 35 -29.12 40.69 -9.28
CA PRO A 35 -29.89 41.00 -10.50
C PRO A 35 -29.04 41.81 -11.52
N ALA A 36 -29.52 41.90 -12.75
CA ALA A 36 -28.88 42.58 -13.89
C ALA A 36 -28.85 44.11 -13.76
N PRO A 37 -27.92 44.79 -14.47
CA PRO A 37 -28.23 46.05 -15.14
C PRO A 37 -28.28 45.81 -16.66
N VAL A 38 -29.45 46.05 -17.23
CA VAL A 38 -29.66 46.20 -18.67
C VAL A 38 -29.27 47.60 -19.09
N VAL A 39 -28.25 47.78 -19.94
CA VAL A 39 -28.26 48.85 -20.95
C VAL A 39 -27.49 48.44 -22.22
N ALA A 40 -28.28 48.26 -23.27
CA ALA A 40 -28.01 48.38 -24.71
C ALA A 40 -26.56 48.49 -25.21
N GLY A 41 -26.08 47.38 -25.76
CA GLY A 41 -25.13 47.34 -26.86
C GLY A 41 -25.29 45.97 -27.53
N ALA A 42 -25.75 45.94 -28.77
CA ALA A 42 -25.98 44.69 -29.50
C ALA A 42 -24.75 43.76 -29.38
N PRO A 43 -24.89 42.50 -28.90
CA PRO A 43 -23.78 41.58 -28.97
C PRO A 43 -23.60 41.25 -30.45
N VAL A 44 -22.57 41.83 -31.07
CA VAL A 44 -21.95 41.23 -32.24
C VAL A 44 -21.66 39.79 -31.84
N PRO A 45 -22.13 38.76 -32.58
CA PRO A 45 -21.84 37.39 -32.19
C PRO A 45 -20.31 37.25 -32.18
N ALA A 46 -19.74 37.10 -30.99
CA ALA A 46 -18.35 36.77 -30.81
C ALA A 46 -18.15 35.43 -31.54
N ARG A 47 -17.54 35.52 -32.71
CA ARG A 47 -17.26 34.40 -33.60
C ARG A 47 -16.51 33.37 -32.76
N ALA A 48 -17.16 32.23 -32.49
CA ALA A 48 -16.55 31.14 -31.74
C ALA A 48 -15.18 30.84 -32.37
N PRO A 49 -14.10 30.65 -31.58
CA PRO A 49 -12.82 30.31 -32.14
C PRO A 49 -13.00 28.98 -32.89
N VAL A 50 -12.85 29.03 -34.20
CA VAL A 50 -12.79 27.83 -35.02
C VAL A 50 -11.50 27.14 -34.59
N ALA A 51 -11.60 26.06 -33.81
CA ALA A 51 -10.44 25.31 -33.36
C ALA A 51 -9.69 24.83 -34.61
N ALA A 52 -8.53 25.43 -34.87
CA ALA A 52 -7.65 24.95 -35.91
C ALA A 52 -7.28 23.50 -35.59
N LEU A 53 -7.36 22.62 -36.58
CA LEU A 53 -6.88 21.25 -36.42
C LEU A 53 -5.39 21.32 -36.04
N PRO A 54 -4.96 20.60 -34.99
CA PRO A 54 -3.55 20.58 -34.61
C PRO A 54 -2.71 20.08 -35.78
N SER A 55 -1.52 20.65 -35.94
CA SER A 55 -0.53 20.11 -36.89
C SER A 55 -0.17 18.68 -36.50
N ALA A 56 0.30 17.90 -37.47
CA ALA A 56 0.76 16.53 -37.21
C ALA A 56 1.83 16.50 -36.10
N GLU A 57 2.78 17.44 -36.15
CA GLU A 57 3.84 17.63 -35.15
C GLU A 57 3.27 17.87 -33.74
N ALA A 58 2.27 18.75 -33.59
CA ALA A 58 1.65 19.02 -32.29
C ALA A 58 0.90 17.79 -31.73
N LEU A 59 0.34 16.96 -32.63
CA LEU A 59 -0.33 15.72 -32.26
C LEU A 59 0.69 14.66 -31.82
N GLU A 60 1.81 14.54 -32.52
CA GLU A 60 2.92 13.65 -32.16
C GLU A 60 3.48 14.00 -30.78
N ASP A 61 3.78 15.28 -30.52
CA ASP A 61 4.23 15.75 -29.22
C ASP A 61 3.22 15.41 -28.13
N GLN A 62 1.92 15.65 -28.36
CA GLN A 62 0.88 15.32 -27.40
C GLN A 62 0.80 13.82 -27.10
N LEU A 63 1.02 12.97 -28.12
CA LEU A 63 1.08 11.52 -27.95
C LEU A 63 2.31 11.10 -27.14
N LEU A 64 3.48 11.67 -27.43
CA LEU A 64 4.71 11.39 -26.68
C LEU A 64 4.55 11.72 -25.19
N HIS A 65 4.05 12.92 -24.86
CA HIS A 65 3.82 13.30 -23.46
C HIS A 65 2.84 12.36 -22.77
N ARG A 66 1.78 11.96 -23.46
CA ARG A 66 0.78 11.02 -22.92
C ARG A 66 1.36 9.62 -22.72
N VAL A 67 2.21 9.16 -23.64
CA VAL A 67 2.89 7.87 -23.52
C VAL A 67 3.87 7.91 -22.36
N MET A 68 4.71 8.94 -22.26
CA MET A 68 5.66 9.11 -21.15
C MET A 68 4.93 9.06 -19.80
N GLN A 69 3.88 9.87 -19.63
CA GLN A 69 3.09 9.87 -18.40
C GLN A 69 2.47 8.51 -18.07
N ARG A 70 1.99 7.78 -19.09
CA ARG A 70 1.40 6.45 -18.89
C ARG A 70 2.46 5.40 -18.56
N VAL A 71 3.64 5.50 -19.16
CA VAL A 71 4.77 4.61 -18.89
C VAL A 71 5.28 4.86 -17.47
N ASP A 72 5.41 6.11 -17.04
CA ASP A 72 5.87 6.46 -15.70
C ASP A 72 4.97 5.81 -14.63
N VAL A 73 3.65 6.01 -14.72
CA VAL A 73 2.68 5.41 -13.79
C VAL A 73 2.72 3.87 -13.83
N ALA A 74 2.85 3.28 -15.01
CA ALA A 74 2.91 1.82 -15.15
C ALA A 74 4.20 1.24 -14.56
N LEU A 75 5.34 1.91 -14.74
CA LEU A 75 6.63 1.52 -14.18
C LEU A 75 6.64 1.63 -12.66
N GLU A 76 6.08 2.70 -12.09
CA GLU A 76 5.94 2.87 -10.64
C GLU A 76 5.13 1.73 -10.02
N GLN A 77 3.98 1.40 -10.62
CA GLN A 77 3.14 0.30 -10.18
C GLN A 77 3.87 -1.05 -10.27
N GLN A 78 4.51 -1.32 -11.41
CA GLN A 78 5.23 -2.57 -11.62
C GLN A 78 6.42 -2.71 -10.66
N LEU A 79 7.12 -1.62 -10.37
CA LEU A 79 8.21 -1.60 -9.40
C LEU A 79 7.68 -1.91 -8.00
N HIS A 80 6.59 -1.25 -7.58
CA HIS A 80 5.98 -1.49 -6.28
C HIS A 80 5.58 -2.96 -6.12
N ASP A 81 4.92 -3.54 -7.13
CA ASP A 81 4.46 -4.93 -7.09
C ASP A 81 5.64 -5.92 -7.08
N ALA A 82 6.69 -5.64 -7.85
CA ALA A 82 7.90 -6.44 -7.86
C ALA A 82 8.60 -6.43 -6.49
N VAL A 83 8.72 -5.26 -5.86
CA VAL A 83 9.31 -5.11 -4.52
C VAL A 83 8.46 -5.81 -3.47
N ALA A 84 7.13 -5.62 -3.49
CA ALA A 84 6.22 -6.28 -2.55
C ALA A 84 6.33 -7.81 -2.65
N SER A 85 6.34 -8.36 -3.86
CA SER A 85 6.54 -9.79 -4.10
C SER A 85 7.89 -10.27 -3.57
N MET A 86 8.97 -9.56 -3.90
CA MET A 86 10.32 -9.90 -3.47
C MET A 86 10.46 -9.91 -1.94
N VAL A 87 9.91 -8.89 -1.27
CA VAL A 87 9.91 -8.80 0.20
C VAL A 87 9.15 -9.97 0.81
N LEU A 88 7.93 -10.26 0.34
CA LEU A 88 7.14 -11.38 0.84
C LEU A 88 7.86 -12.72 0.66
N GLN A 89 8.46 -12.94 -0.51
CA GLN A 89 9.24 -14.15 -0.78
C GLN A 89 10.46 -14.24 0.17
N HIS A 90 11.19 -13.15 0.37
CA HIS A 90 12.33 -13.13 1.28
C HIS A 90 11.91 -13.39 2.73
N THR A 91 10.89 -12.69 3.23
CA THR A 91 10.40 -12.88 4.60
C THR A 91 9.96 -14.32 4.81
N HIS A 92 9.22 -14.90 3.86
CA HIS A 92 8.77 -16.28 3.95
C HIS A 92 9.95 -17.26 3.95
N ALA A 93 10.99 -17.02 3.16
CA ALA A 93 12.20 -17.84 3.12
C ALA A 93 13.05 -17.75 4.39
N LEU A 94 12.98 -16.63 5.12
CA LEU A 94 13.73 -16.44 6.38
C LEU A 94 13.10 -17.18 7.56
N VAL A 95 11.77 -17.37 7.59
CA VAL A 95 11.08 -18.05 8.70
C VAL A 95 11.64 -19.44 9.04
N PRO A 96 11.80 -20.39 8.09
CA PRO A 96 12.34 -21.71 8.43
C PRO A 96 13.79 -21.64 8.91
N ARG A 97 14.63 -20.78 8.31
CA ARG A 97 16.02 -20.59 8.73
C ARG A 97 16.11 -20.07 10.16
N LEU A 98 15.29 -19.06 10.50
CA LEU A 98 15.24 -18.53 11.86
C LEU A 98 14.79 -19.58 12.87
N ARG A 99 13.87 -20.49 12.49
CA ARG A 99 13.46 -21.60 13.38
C ARG A 99 14.61 -22.55 13.68
N GLU A 100 15.40 -22.92 12.66
CA GLU A 100 16.58 -23.77 12.82
C GLU A 100 17.62 -23.14 13.73
N GLU A 101 17.91 -21.84 13.53
CA GLU A 101 18.85 -21.08 14.38
C GLU A 101 18.37 -20.97 15.82
N ILE A 102 17.08 -20.66 16.03
CA ILE A 102 16.50 -20.60 17.38
C ILE A 102 16.59 -21.96 18.06
N GLU A 103 16.27 -23.05 17.35
CA GLU A 103 16.34 -24.40 17.91
C GLU A 103 17.78 -24.76 18.31
N PHE A 104 18.77 -24.39 17.50
CA PHE A 104 20.18 -24.56 17.81
C PHE A 104 20.58 -23.81 19.09
N VAL A 105 20.28 -22.50 19.17
CA VAL A 105 20.59 -21.67 20.33
C VAL A 105 19.89 -22.18 21.59
N VAL A 106 18.62 -22.60 21.48
CA VAL A 106 17.86 -23.15 22.61
C VAL A 106 18.49 -24.44 23.12
N ARG A 107 18.87 -25.37 22.24
CA ARG A 107 19.56 -26.60 22.65
C ARG A 107 20.86 -26.32 23.39
N GLN A 108 21.66 -25.37 22.88
CA GLN A 108 22.91 -24.98 23.52
C GLN A 108 22.64 -24.39 24.91
N ALA A 109 21.72 -23.42 25.03
CA ALA A 109 21.39 -22.80 26.30
C ALA A 109 20.86 -23.81 27.33
N VAL A 110 20.04 -24.77 26.89
CA VAL A 110 19.56 -25.86 27.76
C VAL A 110 20.72 -26.75 28.23
N ALA A 111 21.63 -27.14 27.32
CA ALA A 111 22.78 -27.96 27.69
C ALA A 111 23.68 -27.25 28.71
N GLU A 112 23.95 -25.97 28.50
CA GLU A 112 24.73 -25.13 29.43
C GLU A 112 24.04 -25.01 30.80
N ALA A 113 22.74 -24.74 30.82
CA ALA A 113 21.97 -24.65 32.06
C ALA A 113 21.96 -25.98 32.83
N VAL A 114 21.76 -27.11 32.14
CA VAL A 114 21.79 -28.45 32.76
C VAL A 114 23.18 -28.75 33.33
N ALA A 115 24.25 -28.42 32.61
CA ALA A 115 25.61 -28.60 33.12
C ALA A 115 25.87 -27.75 34.38
N ALA A 116 25.37 -26.52 34.41
CA ALA A 116 25.47 -25.63 35.57
C ALA A 116 24.72 -26.20 36.79
N GLU A 117 23.49 -26.68 36.60
CA GLU A 117 22.68 -27.31 37.65
C GLU A 117 23.36 -28.57 38.22
N LEU A 118 23.94 -29.41 37.36
CA LEU A 118 24.69 -30.59 37.79
C LEU A 118 25.95 -30.23 38.59
N ALA A 119 26.66 -29.17 38.23
CA ALA A 119 27.84 -28.71 38.95
C ALA A 119 27.51 -28.12 40.33
N GLN A 120 26.31 -27.57 40.51
CA GLN A 120 25.85 -26.99 41.77
C GLN A 120 25.30 -28.03 42.74
N ARG A 121 25.00 -29.25 42.26
CA ARG A 121 24.55 -30.35 43.10
C ARG A 121 25.76 -30.95 43.86
N PRO A 122 25.75 -30.98 45.20
CA PRO A 122 26.84 -31.60 45.95
C PRO A 122 26.89 -33.12 45.69
N PRO A 123 28.08 -33.74 45.71
CA PRO A 123 28.20 -35.18 45.61
C PRO A 123 27.49 -35.83 46.81
N ALA A 124 26.68 -36.87 46.53
CA ALA A 124 25.96 -37.65 47.54
C ALA A 124 26.90 -38.57 48.32
#